data_AF-A0A060YQL7-F1
#
_entry.id   AF-A0A060YQL7-F1
#
_cell.length_a   1.000
_cell.length_b   1.000
_cell.length_c   1.000
_cell.angle_alpha   90.00
_cell.angle_beta   90.00
_cell.angle_gamma   90.00
#
_symmetry.space_group_name_H-M   'P 1'
#
loop_
_entity.id
_entity.type
_entity.pdbx_description
1 polymer ?
#
loop_
_entity_poly.entity_id
_entity_poly.type
_entity_poly.pdbx_seq_one_letter_code
_entity_poly.pdbx_strand_id
1 'polypeptide(L)'
;MQEVVERFISQGDTQQHLEDLKKENQRTLLQLKEDRDRLQEHFQDIKYSGETKLSSGQQMLEDCKRHLQAEQGRRDATKERLDWLTRTLNTVRAGVEHLSDKLQHIKLGERPEPQLPPGSEEYVVELLSQSEQKLLLLQEELQGKDLAAIMKEMEEEEFHASIEGKLPHCNTRIKLPEAQRQDPYDGEMGSDA
;
A
#
# COMPACT_ATOMS: atom_id res chain seq x y z
N MET A 1 105.29 4.95 -43.37
CA MET A 1 105.23 4.77 -41.91
C MET A 1 104.08 5.56 -41.28
N GLN A 2 103.89 6.83 -41.64
CA GLN A 2 102.86 7.70 -41.04
C GLN A 2 101.41 7.21 -41.20
N GLU A 3 101.03 6.73 -42.39
CA GLU A 3 99.67 6.19 -42.65
C GLU A 3 99.34 4.93 -41.81
N VAL A 4 100.33 4.07 -41.55
CA VAL A 4 100.14 2.85 -40.75
C VAL A 4 99.91 3.20 -39.28
N VAL A 5 100.60 4.23 -38.79
CA VAL A 5 100.43 4.75 -37.42
C VAL A 5 99.05 5.41 -37.28
N GLU A 6 98.63 6.22 -38.25
CA GLU A 6 97.29 6.84 -38.24
C GLU A 6 96.17 5.81 -38.29
N ARG A 7 96.30 4.74 -39.09
CA ARG A 7 95.32 3.65 -39.11
C ARG A 7 95.27 2.90 -37.79
N PHE A 8 96.41 2.63 -37.17
CA PHE A 8 96.48 1.97 -35.87
C PHE A 8 95.81 2.80 -34.77
N ILE A 9 96.03 4.13 -34.77
CA ILE A 9 95.35 5.05 -33.85
C ILE A 9 93.83 5.02 -34.10
N SER A 10 93.39 5.13 -35.37
CA SER A 10 91.95 5.09 -35.70
C SER A 10 91.27 3.76 -35.31
N GLN A 11 92.01 2.64 -35.38
CA GLN A 11 91.53 1.33 -34.97
C GLN A 11 91.40 1.24 -33.44
N GLY A 12 92.35 1.83 -32.70
CA GLY A 12 92.28 1.98 -31.25
C GLY A 12 91.08 2.82 -30.81
N ASP A 13 90.86 3.97 -31.46
CA ASP A 13 89.71 4.83 -31.19
C ASP A 13 88.38 4.13 -31.49
N THR A 14 88.31 3.38 -32.58
CA THR A 14 87.13 2.57 -32.94
C THR A 14 86.89 1.47 -31.92
N GLN A 15 87.94 0.77 -31.47
CA GLN A 15 87.83 -0.27 -30.44
C GLN A 15 87.34 0.32 -29.12
N GLN A 16 87.86 1.47 -28.70
CA GLN A 16 87.43 2.16 -27.49
C GLN A 16 85.95 2.56 -27.58
N HIS A 17 85.54 3.14 -28.72
CA HIS A 17 84.15 3.50 -28.95
C HIS A 17 83.20 2.29 -28.90
N LEU A 18 83.58 1.14 -29.47
CA LEU A 18 82.79 -0.09 -29.42
C LEU A 18 82.67 -0.65 -27.99
N GLU A 19 83.73 -0.59 -27.19
CA GLU A 19 83.68 -1.00 -25.78
C GLU A 19 82.80 -0.06 -24.95
N ASP A 20 82.82 1.24 -25.23
CA ASP A 20 81.94 2.20 -24.53
C ASP A 20 80.47 2.00 -24.93
N LEU A 21 80.19 1.77 -26.23
CA LEU A 21 78.84 1.44 -26.71
C LEU A 21 78.33 0.11 -26.13
N LYS A 22 79.22 -0.88 -25.95
CA LYS A 22 78.89 -2.15 -25.32
C LYS A 22 78.55 -1.97 -23.84
N LYS A 23 79.34 -1.19 -23.08
CA LYS A 23 79.05 -0.86 -21.68
C LYS A 23 77.72 -0.11 -21.55
N GLU A 24 77.45 0.83 -22.44
CA GLU A 24 76.19 1.56 -22.48
C GLU A 24 75.01 0.61 -22.75
N ASN A 25 75.09 -0.22 -23.78
CA ASN A 25 74.06 -1.22 -24.07
C ASN A 25 73.84 -2.19 -22.91
N GLN A 26 74.89 -2.63 -22.23
CA GLN A 26 74.76 -3.48 -21.04
C GLN A 26 74.02 -2.77 -19.91
N ARG A 27 74.32 -1.48 -19.67
CA ARG A 27 73.62 -0.66 -18.67
C ARG A 27 72.15 -0.50 -19.02
N THR A 28 71.84 -0.15 -20.27
CA THR A 28 70.46 0.00 -20.75
C THR A 28 69.71 -1.32 -20.66
N LEU A 29 70.35 -2.44 -20.99
CA LEU A 29 69.73 -3.77 -20.90
C LEU A 29 69.41 -4.16 -19.45
N LEU A 30 70.26 -3.81 -18.49
CA LEU A 30 69.97 -4.00 -17.07
C LEU A 30 68.79 -3.15 -16.61
N GLN A 31 68.78 -1.85 -16.96
CA GLN A 31 67.67 -0.95 -16.64
C GLN A 31 66.35 -1.44 -17.21
N LEU A 32 66.33 -1.86 -18.48
CA LEU A 32 65.12 -2.38 -19.12
C LEU A 32 64.63 -3.68 -18.48
N LYS A 33 65.53 -4.53 -17.96
CA LYS A 33 65.13 -5.74 -17.21
C LYS A 33 64.49 -5.37 -15.88
N GLU A 34 65.07 -4.44 -15.14
CA GLU A 34 64.51 -3.95 -13.87
C GLU A 34 63.14 -3.29 -14.10
N ASP A 35 63.01 -2.44 -15.13
CA ASP A 35 61.74 -1.81 -15.47
C ASP A 35 60.69 -2.83 -15.92
N ARG A 36 61.07 -3.85 -16.70
CA ARG A 36 60.17 -4.95 -17.08
C ARG A 36 59.67 -5.68 -15.84
N ASP A 37 60.57 -6.04 -14.93
CA ASP A 37 60.23 -6.81 -13.73
C ASP A 37 59.31 -5.99 -12.81
N ARG A 38 59.60 -4.69 -12.62
CA ARG A 38 58.73 -3.75 -11.89
C ARG A 38 57.36 -3.63 -12.53
N LEU A 39 57.30 -3.50 -13.85
CA LEU A 39 56.03 -3.35 -14.56
C LEU A 39 55.19 -4.64 -14.50
N GLN A 40 55.86 -5.80 -14.53
CA GLN A 40 55.20 -7.09 -14.41
C GLN A 40 54.60 -7.31 -13.01
N GLU A 41 55.32 -6.91 -11.95
CA GLU A 41 54.79 -6.94 -10.59
C GLU A 41 53.56 -6.03 -10.44
N HIS A 42 53.65 -4.79 -10.91
CA HIS A 42 52.54 -3.85 -10.88
C HIS A 42 51.32 -4.32 -11.68
N PHE A 43 51.55 -4.98 -12.83
CA PHE A 43 50.46 -5.58 -13.61
C PHE A 43 49.76 -6.70 -12.84
N GLN A 44 50.50 -7.56 -12.15
CA GLN A 44 49.90 -8.62 -11.32
C GLN A 44 49.09 -8.03 -10.18
N ASP A 45 49.63 -7.04 -9.45
CA ASP A 45 48.91 -6.38 -8.36
C ASP A 45 47.59 -5.78 -8.84
N ILE A 46 47.60 -5.02 -9.94
CA ILE A 46 46.38 -4.46 -10.52
C ILE A 46 45.40 -5.55 -10.93
N LYS A 47 45.88 -6.60 -11.60
CA LYS A 47 45.01 -7.68 -12.09
C LYS A 47 44.27 -8.34 -10.93
N TYR A 48 44.99 -8.79 -9.90
CA TYR A 48 44.40 -9.54 -8.80
C TYR A 48 43.63 -8.64 -7.81
N SER A 49 44.11 -7.42 -7.55
CA SER A 49 43.41 -6.42 -6.72
C SER A 49 42.13 -5.95 -7.39
N GLY A 50 42.16 -5.73 -8.71
CA GLY A 50 41.01 -5.34 -9.52
C GLY A 50 39.94 -6.42 -9.57
N GLU A 51 40.33 -7.67 -9.85
CA GLU A 51 39.42 -8.83 -9.86
C GLU A 51 38.73 -9.02 -8.49
N THR A 52 39.50 -8.89 -7.41
CA THR A 52 38.97 -9.03 -6.04
C THR A 52 37.99 -7.91 -5.68
N LYS A 53 38.33 -6.66 -5.98
CA LYS A 53 37.46 -5.49 -5.74
C LYS A 53 36.19 -5.56 -6.56
N LEU A 54 36.28 -5.98 -7.83
CA LEU A 54 35.12 -6.11 -8.70
C LEU A 54 34.16 -7.20 -8.19
N SER A 55 34.69 -8.37 -7.85
CA SER A 55 33.91 -9.48 -7.30
C SER A 55 33.23 -9.09 -5.98
N SER A 56 33.98 -8.48 -5.06
CA SER A 56 33.42 -7.98 -3.78
C SER A 56 32.34 -6.93 -4.00
N GLY A 57 32.53 -6.00 -4.94
CA GLY A 57 31.54 -4.97 -5.26
C GLY A 57 30.27 -5.55 -5.88
N GLN A 58 30.39 -6.56 -6.75
CA GLN A 58 29.25 -7.28 -7.32
C GLN A 58 28.46 -8.01 -6.24
N GLN A 59 29.13 -8.71 -5.33
CA GLN A 59 28.48 -9.39 -4.20
C GLN A 59 27.71 -8.40 -3.32
N MET A 60 28.33 -7.27 -2.95
CA MET A 60 27.66 -6.23 -2.15
C MET A 60 26.43 -5.67 -2.88
N LEU A 61 26.51 -5.46 -4.19
CA LEU A 61 25.40 -4.96 -4.98
C LEU A 61 24.24 -5.97 -5.02
N GLU A 62 24.53 -7.25 -5.18
CA GLU A 62 23.53 -8.32 -5.13
C GLU A 62 22.87 -8.42 -3.75
N ASP A 63 23.66 -8.32 -2.68
CA ASP A 63 23.15 -8.30 -1.32
C ASP A 63 22.22 -7.10 -1.09
N CYS A 64 22.64 -5.90 -1.49
CA CYS A 64 21.80 -4.70 -1.42
C CYS A 64 20.50 -4.85 -2.23
N LYS A 65 20.56 -5.41 -3.45
CA LYS A 65 19.36 -5.67 -4.27
C LYS A 65 18.40 -6.64 -3.59
N ARG A 66 18.92 -7.72 -3.02
CA ARG A 66 18.14 -8.72 -2.28
C ARG A 66 17.46 -8.11 -1.05
N HIS A 67 18.19 -7.32 -0.27
CA HIS A 67 17.63 -6.60 0.87
C HIS A 67 16.55 -5.61 0.44
N LEU A 68 16.79 -4.84 -0.63
CA LEU A 68 15.81 -3.92 -1.16
C LEU A 68 14.52 -4.63 -1.59
N GLN A 69 14.64 -5.76 -2.30
CA GLN A 69 13.50 -6.54 -2.75
C GLN A 69 12.71 -7.12 -1.57
N ALA A 70 13.40 -7.63 -0.54
CA ALA A 70 12.76 -8.13 0.67
C ALA A 70 11.97 -7.02 1.40
N GLU A 71 12.58 -5.85 1.58
CA GLU A 71 11.91 -4.70 2.21
C GLU A 71 10.76 -4.14 1.38
N GLN A 72 10.87 -4.16 0.04
CA GLN A 72 9.76 -3.80 -0.85
C GLN A 72 8.59 -4.76 -0.67
N GLY A 73 8.83 -6.07 -0.67
CA GLY A 73 7.77 -7.06 -0.42
C GLY A 73 7.13 -6.89 0.96
N ARG A 74 7.93 -6.62 2.00
CA ARG A 74 7.43 -6.37 3.36
C ARG A 74 6.58 -5.10 3.44
N ARG A 75 6.98 -4.03 2.74
CA ARG A 75 6.22 -2.78 2.61
C ARG A 75 4.89 -3.02 1.92
N ASP A 76 4.88 -3.75 0.80
CA ASP A 76 3.67 -4.02 0.03
C ASP A 76 2.67 -4.88 0.83
N ALA A 77 3.12 -5.95 1.48
CA ALA A 77 2.27 -6.77 2.35
C ALA A 77 1.66 -5.96 3.51
N THR A 78 2.46 -5.06 4.11
CA THR A 78 1.98 -4.18 5.19
C THR A 78 0.96 -3.17 4.66
N LYS A 79 1.17 -2.63 3.46
CA LYS A 79 0.23 -1.72 2.80
C LYS A 79 -1.10 -2.41 2.49
N GLU A 80 -1.06 -3.60 1.93
CA GLU A 80 -2.27 -4.39 1.66
C GLU A 80 -3.07 -4.66 2.94
N ARG A 81 -2.39 -5.02 4.03
CA ARG A 81 -3.02 -5.20 5.34
C ARG A 81 -3.65 -3.92 5.87
N LEU A 82 -2.98 -2.78 5.74
CA LEU A 82 -3.50 -1.48 6.14
C LEU A 82 -4.73 -1.09 5.32
N ASP A 83 -4.69 -1.29 4.00
CA ASP A 83 -5.81 -1.00 3.11
C ASP A 83 -7.03 -1.88 3.47
N TRP A 84 -6.81 -3.15 3.78
CA TRP A 84 -7.86 -4.06 4.25
C TRP A 84 -8.45 -3.62 5.60
N LEU A 85 -7.61 -3.27 6.58
CA LEU A 85 -8.06 -2.76 7.88
C LEU A 85 -8.88 -1.48 7.73
N THR A 86 -8.42 -0.56 6.88
CA THR A 86 -9.10 0.72 6.63
C THR A 86 -10.49 0.50 6.03
N ARG A 87 -10.61 -0.38 5.02
CA ARG A 87 -11.91 -0.73 4.44
C ARG A 87 -12.83 -1.36 5.47
N THR A 88 -12.30 -2.28 6.27
CA THR A 88 -13.07 -2.97 7.32
C THR A 88 -13.58 -1.98 8.37
N LEU A 89 -12.71 -1.08 8.84
CA LEU A 89 -13.07 -0.07 9.82
C LEU A 89 -14.11 0.92 9.29
N ASN A 90 -13.99 1.33 8.03
CA ASN A 90 -15.00 2.18 7.39
C ASN A 90 -16.37 1.47 7.28
N THR A 91 -16.39 0.18 6.94
CA THR A 91 -17.63 -0.62 6.93
C THR A 91 -18.23 -0.73 8.33
N VAL A 92 -17.41 -1.00 9.35
CA VAL A 92 -17.87 -1.06 10.76
C VAL A 92 -18.43 0.28 11.18
N ARG A 93 -17.72 1.38 10.91
CA ARG A 93 -18.17 2.75 11.21
C ARG A 93 -19.54 3.04 10.58
N ALA A 94 -19.70 2.80 9.28
CA ALA A 94 -20.98 3.00 8.60
C ALA A 94 -22.09 2.10 9.20
N GLY A 95 -21.74 0.87 9.61
CA GLY A 95 -22.65 -0.03 10.30
C GLY A 95 -23.12 0.50 11.65
N VAL A 96 -22.21 1.08 12.45
CA VAL A 96 -22.53 1.71 13.74
C VAL A 96 -23.38 2.96 13.57
N GLU A 97 -23.04 3.82 12.59
CA GLU A 97 -23.83 5.01 12.25
C GLU A 97 -25.26 4.61 11.87
N HIS A 98 -25.42 3.64 10.96
CA HIS A 98 -26.74 3.15 10.54
C HIS A 98 -27.52 2.45 11.67
N LEU A 99 -26.83 1.72 12.56
CA LEU A 99 -27.46 1.12 13.73
C LEU A 99 -28.00 2.20 14.67
N SER A 100 -27.23 3.24 14.93
CA SER A 100 -27.67 4.35 15.79
C SER A 100 -28.86 5.09 15.19
N ASP A 101 -28.86 5.34 13.88
CA ASP A 101 -29.97 5.96 13.16
C ASP A 101 -31.27 5.15 13.33
N LYS A 102 -31.18 3.81 13.26
CA LYS A 102 -32.33 2.94 13.52
C LYS A 102 -32.82 3.04 14.97
N LEU A 103 -31.91 3.19 15.92
CA LEU A 103 -32.23 3.24 17.35
C LEU A 103 -32.52 4.67 17.86
N GLN A 104 -32.58 5.69 16.99
CA GLN A 104 -32.76 7.09 17.40
C GLN A 104 -34.03 7.35 18.23
N HIS A 105 -35.07 6.54 18.03
CA HIS A 105 -36.36 6.68 18.71
C HIS A 105 -36.37 6.13 20.15
N ILE A 106 -35.38 5.31 20.52
CA ILE A 106 -35.22 4.77 21.86
C ILE A 106 -34.43 5.78 22.69
N LYS A 107 -35.05 6.34 23.73
CA LYS A 107 -34.47 7.39 24.56
C LYS A 107 -33.67 6.81 25.73
N LEU A 108 -32.38 7.15 25.81
CA LEU A 108 -31.50 6.79 26.91
C LEU A 108 -31.49 7.89 27.99
N GLY A 109 -32.56 8.00 28.80
CA GLY A 109 -32.59 8.91 29.96
C GLY A 109 -32.04 10.34 29.72
N GLU A 110 -31.55 11.00 30.77
CA GLU A 110 -30.85 12.30 30.69
C GLU A 110 -29.36 12.14 30.33
N ARG A 111 -29.03 11.42 29.26
CA ARG A 111 -27.64 11.42 28.76
C ARG A 111 -27.49 12.54 27.72
N PRO A 112 -26.48 13.42 27.86
CA PRO A 112 -26.20 14.42 26.84
C PRO A 112 -25.91 13.75 25.50
N GLU A 113 -26.34 14.37 24.40
CA GLU A 113 -25.90 13.98 23.06
C GLU A 113 -24.37 13.94 23.00
N PRO A 114 -23.77 13.04 22.18
CA PRO A 114 -22.33 12.96 22.05
C PRO A 114 -21.74 14.34 21.75
N GLN A 115 -20.94 14.90 22.66
CA GLN A 115 -20.27 16.20 22.46
C GLN A 115 -19.01 16.08 21.58
N LEU A 116 -18.81 14.93 20.96
CA LEU A 116 -17.64 14.61 20.16
C LEU A 116 -17.86 15.06 18.71
N PRO A 117 -16.79 15.49 18.00
CA PRO A 117 -16.89 15.85 16.59
C PRO A 117 -17.46 14.69 15.75
N PRO A 118 -18.48 14.94 14.91
CA PRO A 118 -18.99 13.94 13.98
C PRO A 118 -17.86 13.41 13.10
N GLY A 119 -17.59 12.11 13.21
CA GLY A 119 -16.58 11.41 12.42
C GLY A 119 -15.20 11.23 13.06
N SER A 120 -15.02 11.60 14.33
CA SER A 120 -13.87 11.12 15.10
C SER A 120 -14.02 9.63 15.44
N GLU A 121 -12.91 8.93 15.70
CA GLU A 121 -12.96 7.52 16.09
C GLU A 121 -13.67 7.34 17.44
N GLU A 122 -13.45 8.26 18.37
CA GLU A 122 -14.09 8.30 19.68
C GLU A 122 -15.61 8.50 19.56
N TYR A 123 -16.07 9.30 18.59
CA TYR A 123 -17.49 9.47 18.32
C TYR A 123 -18.15 8.14 17.94
N VAL A 124 -17.50 7.33 17.09
CA VAL A 124 -18.03 6.02 16.68
C VAL A 124 -18.08 5.05 17.86
N VAL A 125 -17.08 5.08 18.74
CA VAL A 125 -17.06 4.24 19.95
C VAL A 125 -18.20 4.62 20.91
N GLU A 126 -18.43 5.92 21.13
CA GLU A 126 -19.54 6.40 21.95
C GLU A 126 -20.88 6.01 21.32
N LEU A 127 -21.01 6.11 20.00
CA LEU A 127 -22.20 5.73 19.26
C LEU A 127 -22.52 4.23 19.40
N LEU A 128 -21.48 3.38 19.37
CA LEU A 128 -21.61 1.95 19.61
C LEU A 128 -22.06 1.65 21.05
N SER A 129 -21.48 2.34 22.05
CA SER A 129 -21.88 2.18 23.45
C SER A 129 -23.34 2.59 23.67
N GLN A 130 -23.78 3.70 23.07
CA GLN A 130 -25.19 4.10 23.14
C GLN A 130 -26.11 3.11 22.42
N SER A 131 -25.68 2.60 21.27
CA SER A 131 -26.44 1.58 20.54
C SER A 131 -26.62 0.30 21.36
N GLU A 132 -25.57 -0.16 22.06
CA GLU A 132 -25.62 -1.30 22.96
C GLU A 132 -26.66 -1.08 24.08
N GLN A 133 -26.61 0.06 24.77
CA GLN A 133 -27.57 0.39 25.84
C GLN A 133 -29.01 0.41 25.34
N LYS A 134 -29.26 1.00 24.16
CA LYS A 134 -30.60 1.03 23.55
C LYS A 134 -31.10 -0.37 23.18
N LEU A 135 -30.22 -1.24 22.67
CA LEU A 135 -30.56 -2.61 22.35
C LEU A 135 -30.88 -3.44 23.60
N LEU A 136 -30.16 -3.22 24.71
CA LEU A 136 -30.47 -3.88 25.98
C LEU A 136 -31.83 -3.46 26.52
N LEU A 137 -32.16 -2.16 26.47
CA LEU A 137 -33.50 -1.68 26.84
C LEU A 137 -34.59 -2.28 25.94
N LEU A 138 -34.37 -2.29 24.63
CA LEU A 138 -35.30 -2.90 23.68
C LEU A 138 -35.50 -4.39 23.98
N GLN A 139 -34.42 -5.10 24.30
CA GLN A 139 -34.48 -6.52 24.66
C GLN A 139 -35.32 -6.75 25.91
N GLU A 140 -35.15 -5.93 26.95
CA GLU A 140 -35.96 -5.98 28.17
C GLU A 140 -37.44 -5.68 27.88
N GLU A 141 -37.73 -4.65 27.07
CA GLU A 141 -39.09 -4.30 26.68
C GLU A 141 -39.80 -5.38 25.85
N LEU A 142 -39.04 -6.13 25.05
CA LEU A 142 -39.57 -7.22 24.23
C LEU A 142 -39.62 -8.55 24.99
N GLN A 143 -38.99 -8.64 26.16
CA GLN A 143 -38.94 -9.87 26.93
C GLN A 143 -40.35 -10.31 27.36
N GLY A 144 -40.70 -11.55 27.05
CA GLY A 144 -42.01 -12.13 27.40
C GLY A 144 -43.18 -11.70 26.51
N LYS A 145 -42.95 -10.87 25.48
CA LYS A 145 -43.96 -10.54 24.47
C LYS A 145 -43.96 -11.56 23.35
N ASP A 146 -45.15 -11.90 22.84
CA ASP A 146 -45.28 -12.70 21.62
C ASP A 146 -45.05 -11.81 20.39
N LEU A 147 -43.81 -11.81 19.91
CA LEU A 147 -43.42 -11.01 18.75
C LEU A 147 -44.16 -11.43 17.48
N ALA A 148 -44.52 -12.71 17.34
CA ALA A 148 -45.24 -13.17 16.15
C ALA A 148 -46.68 -12.63 16.14
N ALA A 149 -47.33 -12.60 17.29
CA ALA A 149 -48.64 -11.96 17.43
C ALA A 149 -48.57 -10.46 17.17
N ILE A 150 -47.58 -9.75 17.74
CA ILE A 150 -47.39 -8.31 17.54
C ILE A 150 -47.11 -7.99 16.06
N MET A 151 -46.24 -8.77 15.40
CA MET A 151 -45.96 -8.58 13.98
C MET A 151 -47.20 -8.81 13.12
N LYS A 152 -48.01 -9.82 13.45
CA LYS A 152 -49.27 -10.07 12.76
C LYS A 152 -50.26 -8.93 12.94
N GLU A 153 -50.40 -8.40 14.15
CA GLU A 153 -51.26 -7.23 14.45
C GLU A 153 -50.78 -5.99 13.67
N MET A 154 -49.47 -5.82 13.50
CA MET A 154 -48.92 -4.73 12.68
C MET A 154 -49.22 -4.83 11.19
N GLU A 155 -49.56 -6.03 10.69
CA GLU A 155 -49.98 -6.27 9.29
C GLU A 155 -51.49 -6.04 9.08
N GLU A 156 -52.26 -5.89 10.15
CA GLU A 156 -53.71 -5.69 10.07
C GLU A 156 -54.04 -4.26 9.60
N GLU A 157 -54.99 -4.14 8.67
CA GLU A 157 -55.40 -2.84 8.10
C GLU A 157 -55.91 -1.86 9.18
N GLU A 158 -56.51 -2.37 10.25
CA GLU A 158 -56.99 -1.56 11.38
C GLU A 158 -55.84 -0.87 12.12
N PHE A 159 -54.70 -1.55 12.28
CA PHE A 159 -53.50 -0.96 12.85
C PHE A 159 -53.00 0.19 11.97
N HIS A 160 -52.93 -0.02 10.65
CA HIS A 160 -52.55 1.02 9.69
C HIS A 160 -53.50 2.23 9.71
N ALA A 161 -54.82 2.00 9.73
CA ALA A 161 -55.82 3.05 9.85
C ALA A 161 -55.68 3.83 11.18
N SER A 162 -55.35 3.15 12.28
CA SER A 162 -55.11 3.78 13.58
C SER A 162 -53.86 4.68 13.58
N ILE A 163 -52.82 4.28 12.84
CA ILE A 163 -51.60 5.06 12.65
C ILE A 163 -51.86 6.23 11.71
N GLU A 164 -52.66 6.04 10.66
CA GLU A 164 -53.09 7.11 9.75
C GLU A 164 -53.85 8.22 10.49
N GLY A 165 -54.69 7.85 11.47
CA GLY A 165 -55.40 8.80 12.33
C GLY A 165 -54.50 9.59 13.30
N LYS A 166 -53.27 9.12 13.56
CA LYS A 166 -52.31 9.73 14.51
C LYS A 166 -51.16 10.47 13.81
N LEU A 167 -51.29 10.76 12.52
CA LEU A 167 -50.23 11.44 11.77
C LEU A 167 -50.03 12.89 12.23
N PRO A 168 -48.77 13.37 12.33
CA PRO A 168 -48.49 14.76 12.68
C PRO A 168 -49.12 15.76 11.70
N HIS A 169 -49.45 16.96 12.18
CA HIS A 169 -50.08 18.02 11.36
C HIS A 169 -49.23 18.45 10.15
N CYS A 170 -47.91 18.23 10.21
CA CYS A 170 -46.97 18.53 9.12
C CYS A 170 -46.73 17.35 8.17
N ASN A 171 -47.57 16.32 8.17
CA ASN A 171 -47.42 15.17 7.28
C ASN A 171 -47.49 15.61 5.80
N THR A 172 -46.40 15.38 5.07
CA THR A 172 -46.21 15.71 3.65
C THR A 172 -46.46 14.53 2.71
N ARG A 173 -47.07 13.42 3.18
CA ARG A 173 -47.43 12.29 2.32
C ARG A 173 -48.27 12.78 1.14
N ILE A 174 -47.76 12.53 -0.06
CA ILE A 174 -48.44 12.78 -1.32
C ILE A 174 -49.62 11.80 -1.35
N LYS A 175 -50.85 12.31 -1.28
CA LYS A 175 -52.03 11.50 -1.59
C LYS A 175 -51.96 11.18 -3.08
N LEU A 176 -51.59 9.94 -3.40
CA LEU A 176 -51.75 9.43 -4.76
C LEU A 176 -53.25 9.48 -5.06
N PRO A 177 -53.67 10.02 -6.22
CA PRO A 177 -55.06 9.90 -6.65
C PRO A 177 -55.44 8.43 -6.52
N GLU A 178 -56.57 8.16 -5.86
CA GLU A 178 -57.17 6.83 -5.87
C GLU A 178 -57.23 6.41 -7.33
N ALA A 179 -56.33 5.52 -7.75
CA ALA A 179 -56.47 4.85 -9.01
C ALA A 179 -57.81 4.15 -8.84
N GLN A 180 -58.85 4.68 -9.51
CA GLN A 180 -60.11 4.00 -9.68
C GLN A 180 -59.70 2.58 -10.05
N ARG A 181 -59.86 1.64 -9.12
CA ARG A 181 -59.96 0.23 -9.49
C ARG A 181 -61.24 0.19 -10.31
N GLN A 182 -61.12 0.51 -11.60
CA GLN A 182 -62.09 0.09 -12.58
C GLN A 182 -62.02 -1.43 -12.50
N ASP A 183 -62.99 -2.01 -11.83
CA ASP A 183 -63.25 -3.42 -11.94
C ASP A 183 -63.46 -3.71 -13.44
N PRO A 184 -62.59 -4.50 -14.09
CA PRO A 184 -62.67 -4.72 -15.53
C PRO A 184 -63.87 -5.58 -15.94
N TYR A 185 -64.74 -5.98 -15.01
CA TYR A 185 -65.87 -6.87 -15.27
C TYR A 185 -67.25 -6.20 -15.29
N ASP A 186 -67.36 -4.88 -15.13
CA ASP A 186 -68.66 -4.18 -15.09
C ASP A 186 -69.13 -3.73 -16.48
N GLY A 187 -69.09 -4.65 -17.44
CA GLY A 187 -69.33 -4.36 -18.86
C GLY A 187 -69.92 -5.51 -19.64
N GLU A 188 -71.09 -6.03 -19.23
CA GLU A 188 -72.00 -6.72 -20.15
C GLU A 188 -73.44 -6.78 -19.58
N MET A 189 -74.15 -5.65 -19.67
CA MET A 189 -75.61 -5.65 -19.76
C MET A 189 -75.99 -5.09 -21.12
N GLY A 190 -75.92 -5.96 -22.13
CA GLY A 190 -76.46 -5.70 -23.45
C GLY A 190 -77.98 -5.59 -23.36
N SER A 191 -78.48 -4.36 -23.42
CA SER A 191 -79.83 -4.08 -23.89
C SER A 191 -79.82 -4.14 -25.41
N ASP A 192 -80.59 -5.05 -26.01
CA ASP A 192 -81.33 -4.74 -27.23
C ASP A 192 -82.60 -5.59 -27.28
N ALA A 193 -83.67 -4.90 -27.65
CA ALA A 193 -85.03 -5.37 -27.85
C ALA A 193 -85.27 -5.76 -29.32
#